data_AF-A0A2W6X9R4-F1
#
_entry.id   AF-A0A2W6X9R4-F1
#
_cell.length_a   1.000
_cell.length_b   1.000
_cell.length_c   1.000
_cell.angle_alpha   90.00
_cell.angle_beta   90.00
_cell.angle_gamma   90.00
#
_symmetry.space_group_name_H-M   'P 1'
#
loop_
_entity.id
_entity.type
_entity.pdbx_description
1 polymer ?
#
loop_
_entity_poly.entity_id
_entity_poly.type
_entity_poly.pdbx_seq_one_letter_code
_entity_poly.pdbx_strand_id
1 'polypeptide(L)'
;MQPKHPAWEAPEPRWVPLAPGVKWLLRRPDGADKMVVVADVQQAMSRIYQGRAELEALGLEPEMAGQGHVLSLDQIVGYSSLLTAVRYANLCLIDWSGMENQQTGEKIDPADPDAIHDALVHGAPGSDAPLLTPFLAWIDQPKRPMGGETIRLRALAKDHWSGGPARCRACVDEGDSCAKGGSVEGQICPRLQHAPQTPEGVAAWEIAHTASGIWERAGMTGVISGLRYREALLLFEGQVADGREQLDFGAAFAAFRAIEAGRLEAEAEQAEADEKAAQG
;
A
#
# COMPACT_ATOMS: atom_id res chain seq x y z
N MET A 1 26.52 3.42 15.66
CA MET A 1 25.89 3.68 14.34
C MET A 1 25.64 2.34 13.70
N GLN A 2 24.38 1.95 13.51
CA GLN A 2 24.05 0.76 12.73
C GLN A 2 24.46 1.00 11.26
N PRO A 3 25.04 0.01 10.56
CA PRO A 3 25.31 0.15 9.13
C PRO A 3 23.98 0.31 8.39
N LYS A 4 23.82 1.38 7.60
CA LYS A 4 22.66 1.59 6.73
C LYS A 4 22.68 0.48 5.67
N HIS A 5 21.59 -0.26 5.57
CA HIS A 5 21.46 -1.36 4.61
C HIS A 5 21.40 -0.80 3.16
N PRO A 6 22.00 -1.43 2.14
CA PRO A 6 22.06 -0.91 0.77
C PRO A 6 20.69 -0.62 0.12
N ALA A 7 19.60 -1.23 0.60
CA ALA A 7 18.24 -0.91 0.18
C ALA A 7 17.74 0.49 0.64
N TRP A 8 18.49 1.14 1.53
CA TRP A 8 18.30 2.52 2.01
C TRP A 8 19.18 3.50 1.23
N GLU A 9 19.96 3.01 0.27
CA GLU A 9 20.59 3.89 -0.72
C GLU A 9 19.51 4.30 -1.71
N ALA A 10 19.21 5.60 -1.70
CA ALA A 10 18.20 6.18 -2.57
C ALA A 10 18.54 5.83 -4.04
N PRO A 11 17.59 5.25 -4.80
CA PRO A 11 17.79 5.00 -6.22
C PRO A 11 18.16 6.30 -6.94
N GLU A 12 19.02 6.22 -7.96
CA GLU A 12 19.40 7.41 -8.70
C GLU A 12 18.15 8.18 -9.17
N PRO A 13 18.11 9.50 -8.92
CA PRO A 13 17.00 10.32 -9.36
C PRO A 13 16.80 10.23 -10.87
N ARG A 14 15.55 10.15 -11.30
CA ARG A 14 15.19 10.09 -12.72
C ARG A 14 14.15 11.13 -13.07
N TRP A 15 14.23 11.65 -14.29
CA TRP A 15 13.20 12.51 -14.84
C TRP A 15 11.95 11.68 -15.18
N VAL A 16 10.84 12.01 -14.53
CA VAL A 16 9.54 11.36 -14.68
C VAL A 16 8.61 12.32 -15.43
N PRO A 17 8.15 11.97 -16.64
CA PRO A 17 7.14 12.76 -17.33
C PRO A 17 5.78 12.52 -16.67
N LEU A 18 5.23 13.54 -16.02
CA LEU A 18 3.90 13.46 -15.40
C LEU A 18 2.79 13.99 -16.32
N ALA A 19 3.13 14.97 -17.17
CA ALA A 19 2.24 15.54 -18.17
C ALA A 19 3.04 16.08 -19.37
N PRO A 20 2.40 16.41 -20.51
CA PRO A 20 3.09 17.05 -21.62
C PRO A 20 3.80 18.33 -21.18
N GLY A 21 5.10 18.42 -21.46
CA GLY A 21 5.92 19.58 -21.06
C GLY A 21 6.33 19.62 -19.60
N VAL A 22 5.82 18.74 -18.74
CA VAL A 22 6.11 18.72 -17.30
C VAL A 22 6.87 17.45 -16.92
N LYS A 23 8.05 17.62 -16.33
CA LYS A 23 8.88 16.51 -15.84
C LYS A 23 9.37 16.80 -14.42
N TRP A 24 9.30 15.80 -13.55
CA TRP A 24 9.82 15.89 -12.19
C TRP A 24 11.04 14.99 -12.05
N LEU A 25 12.13 15.51 -11.51
CA LEU A 25 13.31 14.75 -11.11
C LEU A 25 13.04 14.15 -9.74
N LEU A 26 12.76 12.84 -9.72
CA LEU A 26 12.31 12.12 -8.54
C LEU A 26 13.28 11.01 -8.19
N ARG A 27 13.65 10.90 -6.91
CA ARG A 27 14.14 9.63 -6.36
C ARG A 27 12.96 8.72 -6.07
N ARG A 28 13.12 7.42 -6.24
CA ARG A 28 12.07 6.44 -5.90
C ARG A 28 11.91 6.39 -4.37
N PRO A 29 10.68 6.41 -3.83
CA PRO A 29 10.46 6.23 -2.40
C PRO A 29 10.90 4.83 -1.96
N ASP A 30 11.64 4.76 -0.85
CA ASP A 30 12.06 3.52 -0.21
C ASP A 30 11.08 3.08 0.89
N GLY A 31 11.39 2.00 1.61
CA GLY A 31 10.55 1.52 2.71
C GLY A 31 10.42 2.53 3.86
N ALA A 32 11.47 3.31 4.14
CA ALA A 32 11.48 4.30 5.21
C ALA A 32 10.58 5.51 4.87
N ASP A 33 10.68 6.02 3.64
CA ASP A 33 9.78 7.06 3.14
C ASP A 33 8.32 6.60 3.26
N LYS A 34 8.03 5.37 2.83
CA LYS A 34 6.68 4.80 2.90
C LYS A 34 6.15 4.74 4.32
N MET A 35 6.98 4.33 5.29
CA MET A 35 6.59 4.30 6.70
C MET A 35 6.30 5.70 7.25
N VAL A 36 7.15 6.68 6.92
CA VAL A 36 6.95 8.08 7.33
C VAL A 36 5.64 8.60 6.76
N VAL A 37 5.41 8.44 5.45
CA VAL A 37 4.18 8.91 4.81
C VAL A 37 2.94 8.22 5.38
N VAL A 38 2.97 6.90 5.60
CA VAL A 38 1.83 6.16 6.18
C VAL A 38 1.50 6.68 7.58
N ALA A 39 2.50 6.84 8.45
CA ALA A 39 2.29 7.32 9.81
C ALA A 39 1.75 8.76 9.82
N ASP A 40 2.34 9.65 9.01
CA ASP A 40 1.94 11.05 8.91
C ASP A 40 0.51 11.18 8.37
N VAL A 41 0.16 10.42 7.32
CA VAL A 41 -1.19 10.42 6.74
C VAL A 41 -2.19 9.86 7.73
N GLN A 42 -1.90 8.76 8.44
CA GLN A 42 -2.79 8.24 9.48
C GLN A 42 -3.04 9.26 10.59
N GLN A 43 -1.98 9.95 11.05
CA GLN A 43 -2.11 11.00 12.05
C GLN A 43 -2.94 12.17 11.53
N ALA A 44 -2.66 12.65 10.32
CA ALA A 44 -3.41 13.73 9.69
C ALA A 44 -4.88 13.37 9.48
N MET A 45 -5.19 12.17 8.99
CA MET A 45 -6.56 11.70 8.80
C MET A 45 -7.29 11.55 10.14
N SER A 46 -6.61 11.08 11.19
CA SER A 46 -7.19 11.04 12.54
C SER A 46 -7.50 12.45 13.06
N ARG A 47 -6.67 13.46 12.76
CA ARG A 47 -6.93 14.86 13.13
C ARG A 47 -8.05 15.47 12.32
N ILE A 48 -8.10 15.23 11.00
CA ILE A 48 -9.19 15.69 10.12
C ILE A 48 -10.54 15.12 10.58
N TYR A 49 -10.55 13.83 10.97
CA TYR A 49 -11.73 13.19 11.53
C TYR A 49 -12.14 13.81 12.88
N GLN A 50 -11.20 14.36 13.63
CA GLN A 50 -11.38 14.88 14.99
C GLN A 50 -11.46 16.42 15.09
N GLY A 51 -11.12 17.19 14.06
CA GLY A 51 -10.93 18.63 14.20
C GLY A 51 -10.71 19.44 12.92
N ARG A 52 -11.16 20.70 13.00
CA ARG A 52 -11.24 21.72 11.94
C ARG A 52 -9.89 22.34 11.53
N ALA A 53 -8.89 22.33 12.41
CA ALA A 53 -7.62 23.02 12.20
C ALA A 53 -6.76 22.44 11.07
N GLU A 54 -6.77 21.11 10.88
CA GLU A 54 -6.02 20.48 9.80
C GLU A 54 -6.71 20.64 8.44
N LEU A 55 -8.03 20.85 8.42
CA LEU A 55 -8.77 21.18 7.20
C LEU A 55 -8.47 22.61 6.72
N GLU A 56 -8.35 23.55 7.66
CA GLU A 56 -7.88 24.92 7.39
C GLU A 56 -6.45 24.90 6.82
N ALA A 57 -5.55 24.09 7.38
CA ALA A 57 -4.18 23.94 6.87
C ALA A 57 -4.09 23.35 5.45
N LEU A 58 -5.17 22.73 4.96
CA LEU A 58 -5.28 22.19 3.59
C LEU A 58 -6.08 23.11 2.66
N GLY A 59 -6.55 24.27 3.13
CA GLY A 59 -7.35 25.22 2.33
C GLY A 59 -8.78 24.74 2.05
N LEU A 60 -9.34 23.91 2.93
CA LEU A 60 -10.60 23.20 2.74
C LEU A 60 -11.77 23.79 3.55
N GLU A 61 -11.65 25.03 4.02
CA GLU A 61 -12.71 25.70 4.78
C GLU A 61 -14.09 25.75 4.09
N PRO A 62 -14.19 25.92 2.75
CA PRO A 62 -15.47 26.00 2.05
C PRO A 62 -16.34 24.74 2.20
N GLU A 63 -15.70 23.59 2.38
CA GLU A 63 -16.38 22.29 2.45
C GLU A 63 -17.05 22.06 3.83
N MET A 64 -16.72 22.91 4.81
CA MET A 64 -17.33 22.97 6.13
C MET A 64 -18.49 23.95 6.26
N ALA A 65 -18.89 24.64 5.18
CA ALA A 65 -19.98 25.63 5.23
C ALA A 65 -21.37 25.02 5.55
N GLY A 66 -21.50 23.69 5.54
CA GLY A 66 -22.72 22.96 5.90
C GLY A 66 -22.80 22.55 7.38
N GLN A 67 -24.00 22.58 7.96
CA GLN A 67 -24.28 22.27 9.38
C GLN A 67 -24.09 20.78 9.79
N GLY A 68 -23.55 19.92 8.92
CA GLY A 68 -23.23 18.53 9.22
C GLY A 68 -21.75 18.28 9.01
N HIS A 69 -20.97 18.26 10.09
CA HIS A 69 -19.50 18.12 10.10
C HIS A 69 -19.02 16.69 9.79
N VAL A 70 -19.48 16.09 8.69
CA VAL A 70 -19.02 14.78 8.25
C VAL A 70 -18.64 14.87 6.78
N LEU A 71 -17.34 14.77 6.51
CA LEU A 71 -16.84 14.60 5.15
C LEU A 71 -17.46 13.34 4.54
N SER A 72 -17.85 13.40 3.28
CA SER A 72 -18.25 12.20 2.55
C SER A 72 -17.07 11.23 2.42
N LEU A 73 -17.36 9.94 2.22
CA LEU A 73 -16.32 8.94 2.01
C LEU A 73 -15.42 9.32 0.80
N ASP A 74 -16.02 9.86 -0.26
CA ASP A 74 -15.29 10.29 -1.45
C ASP A 74 -14.34 11.46 -1.16
N GLN A 75 -14.77 12.40 -0.31
CA GLN A 75 -13.93 13.51 0.16
C GLN A 75 -12.75 12.99 1.00
N ILE A 76 -13.01 12.06 1.93
CA ILE A 76 -11.97 11.42 2.76
C ILE A 76 -10.94 10.71 1.88
N VAL A 77 -11.39 9.96 0.88
CA VAL A 77 -10.50 9.28 -0.08
C VAL A 77 -9.71 10.29 -0.90
N GLY A 78 -10.34 11.38 -1.36
CA GLY A 78 -9.69 12.49 -2.04
C GLY A 78 -8.55 13.12 -1.22
N TYR A 79 -8.82 13.51 0.03
CA TYR A 79 -7.80 14.13 0.88
C TYR A 79 -6.69 13.18 1.27
N SER A 80 -7.02 11.93 1.60
CA SER A 80 -5.99 10.94 1.93
C SER A 80 -5.02 10.73 0.76
N SER A 81 -5.54 10.75 -0.48
CA SER A 81 -4.75 10.62 -1.70
C SER A 81 -3.86 11.85 -1.93
N LEU A 82 -4.41 13.06 -1.76
CA LEU A 82 -3.66 14.31 -1.90
C LEU A 82 -2.57 14.45 -0.83
N LEU A 83 -2.90 14.19 0.45
CA LEU A 83 -1.93 14.20 1.55
C LEU A 83 -0.79 13.22 1.29
N THR A 84 -1.12 12.01 0.85
CA THR A 84 -0.12 10.99 0.50
C THR A 84 0.80 11.50 -0.61
N ALA A 85 0.23 12.05 -1.68
CA ALA A 85 1.00 12.59 -2.80
C ALA A 85 1.92 13.74 -2.35
N VAL A 86 1.40 14.74 -1.63
CA VAL A 86 2.17 15.89 -1.15
C VAL A 86 3.34 15.44 -0.27
N ARG A 87 3.11 14.48 0.64
CA ARG A 87 4.18 13.97 1.52
C ARG A 87 5.27 13.24 0.74
N TYR A 88 4.91 12.36 -0.19
CA TYR A 88 5.91 11.72 -1.04
C TYR A 88 6.65 12.72 -1.93
N ALA A 89 5.95 13.69 -2.51
CA ALA A 89 6.57 14.72 -3.34
C ALA A 89 7.60 15.51 -2.54
N ASN A 90 7.26 15.98 -1.34
CA ASN A 90 8.20 16.68 -0.45
C ASN A 90 9.43 15.84 -0.09
N LEU A 91 9.31 14.52 0.03
CA LEU A 91 10.43 13.63 0.34
C LEU A 91 11.28 13.28 -0.88
N CYS A 92 10.66 13.18 -2.05
CA CYS A 92 11.24 12.51 -3.22
C CYS A 92 11.58 13.45 -4.38
N LEU A 93 10.95 14.62 -4.43
CA LEU A 93 11.20 15.63 -5.45
C LEU A 93 12.53 16.31 -5.20
N ILE A 94 13.37 16.35 -6.23
CA ILE A 94 14.68 16.99 -6.19
C ILE A 94 14.68 18.22 -7.10
N ASP A 95 14.03 18.11 -8.26
CA ASP A 95 13.87 19.21 -9.20
C ASP A 95 12.67 18.99 -10.11
N TRP A 96 12.27 19.99 -10.89
CA TRP A 96 11.25 19.88 -11.92
C TRP A 96 11.56 20.77 -13.14
N SER A 97 10.88 20.48 -14.24
CA SER A 97 10.93 21.20 -15.51
C SER A 97 9.51 21.40 -16.02
N GLY A 98 9.25 22.58 -16.61
CA GLY A 98 7.90 23.01 -17.00
C GLY A 98 7.09 23.65 -15.87
N MET A 99 7.76 24.03 -14.76
CA MET A 99 7.15 24.65 -13.57
C MET A 99 7.69 26.07 -13.39
N GLU A 100 7.28 26.95 -14.29
CA GLU A 100 7.72 28.34 -14.36
C GLU A 100 6.50 29.26 -14.22
N ASN A 101 6.65 30.36 -13.49
CA ASN A 101 5.60 31.35 -13.39
C ASN A 101 5.39 32.00 -14.77
N GLN A 102 4.19 31.91 -15.33
CA GLN A 102 3.91 32.45 -16.66
C GLN A 102 4.06 33.96 -16.77
N GLN A 103 3.91 34.70 -15.66
CA GLN A 103 3.99 36.16 -15.64
C GLN A 103 5.43 36.66 -15.48
N THR A 104 6.22 35.99 -14.63
CA THR A 104 7.61 36.43 -14.32
C THR A 104 8.67 35.64 -15.10
N GLY A 105 8.32 34.47 -15.63
CA GLY A 105 9.26 33.52 -16.24
C GLY A 105 10.20 32.85 -15.24
N GLU A 106 10.01 33.09 -13.94
CA GLU A 106 10.88 32.55 -12.89
C GLU A 106 10.54 31.08 -12.61
N LYS A 107 11.58 30.30 -12.36
CA LYS A 107 11.44 28.90 -11.95
C LYS A 107 10.84 28.86 -10.54
N ILE A 108 9.79 28.07 -10.37
CA ILE A 108 9.19 27.83 -9.06
C ILE A 108 10.11 26.91 -8.26
N ASP A 109 10.25 27.16 -6.95
CA ASP A 109 11.12 26.36 -6.09
C ASP A 109 10.51 24.97 -5.82
N PRO A 110 11.16 23.86 -6.22
CA PRO A 110 10.68 22.52 -5.91
C PRO A 110 10.77 22.16 -4.41
N ALA A 111 11.38 23.00 -3.56
CA ALA A 111 11.38 22.84 -2.12
C ALA A 111 10.20 23.53 -1.42
N ASP A 112 9.38 24.30 -2.15
CA ASP A 112 8.20 24.98 -1.62
C ASP A 112 7.00 24.00 -1.53
N PRO A 113 6.52 23.67 -0.31
CA PRO A 113 5.41 22.74 -0.14
C PRO A 113 4.10 23.21 -0.79
N ASP A 114 3.87 24.53 -0.84
CA ASP A 114 2.65 25.10 -1.41
C ASP A 114 2.68 24.98 -2.93
N ALA A 115 3.85 25.21 -3.54
CA ALA A 115 4.05 24.98 -4.97
C ALA A 115 3.87 23.51 -5.37
N ILE A 116 4.33 22.56 -4.54
CA ILE A 116 4.09 21.13 -4.75
C ILE A 116 2.61 20.81 -4.68
N HIS A 117 1.92 21.33 -3.67
CA HIS A 117 0.48 21.14 -3.50
C HIS A 117 -0.29 21.66 -4.72
N ASP A 118 -0.04 22.91 -5.12
CA ASP A 118 -0.68 23.54 -6.27
C ASP A 118 -0.41 22.78 -7.57
N ALA A 119 0.82 22.28 -7.75
CA ALA A 119 1.15 21.46 -8.91
C ALA A 119 0.36 20.14 -8.97
N LEU A 120 0.12 19.51 -7.81
CA LEU A 120 -0.66 18.29 -7.73
C LEU A 120 -2.15 18.55 -7.99
N VAL A 121 -2.71 19.63 -7.43
CA VAL A 121 -4.14 19.96 -7.52
C VAL A 121 -4.51 20.61 -8.85
N HIS A 122 -3.68 21.51 -9.36
CA HIS A 122 -4.00 22.35 -10.51
C HIS A 122 -3.13 22.04 -11.73
N GLY A 123 -1.90 21.56 -11.52
CA GLY A 123 -0.96 21.29 -12.61
C GLY A 123 0.13 22.34 -12.72
N ALA A 124 0.84 22.34 -13.86
CA ALA A 124 1.79 23.42 -14.16
C ALA A 124 1.06 24.78 -14.24
N PRO A 125 1.71 25.90 -13.94
CA PRO A 125 1.10 27.23 -14.07
C PRO A 125 0.47 27.44 -15.45
N GLY A 126 -0.83 27.77 -15.46
CA GLY A 126 -1.66 27.95 -16.66
C GLY A 126 -1.99 26.67 -17.45
N SER A 127 -1.71 25.51 -16.86
CA SER A 127 -2.35 24.23 -17.19
C SER A 127 -3.45 23.98 -16.16
N ASP A 128 -4.63 23.53 -16.60
CA ASP A 128 -5.72 23.10 -15.71
C ASP A 128 -5.75 21.57 -15.54
N ALA A 129 -4.64 20.89 -15.86
CA ALA A 129 -4.50 19.44 -15.77
C ALA A 129 -3.74 19.04 -14.48
N PRO A 130 -4.42 18.48 -13.46
CA PRO A 130 -3.81 18.11 -12.19
C PRO A 130 -2.74 17.01 -12.36
N LEU A 131 -1.63 17.13 -11.63
CA LEU A 131 -0.58 16.09 -11.62
C LEU A 131 -0.81 15.00 -10.57
N LEU A 132 -1.83 15.13 -9.72
CA LEU A 132 -2.13 14.19 -8.64
C LEU A 132 -2.23 12.74 -9.15
N THR A 133 -3.09 12.50 -10.14
CA THR A 133 -3.32 11.15 -10.69
C THR A 133 -2.07 10.52 -11.30
N PRO A 134 -1.33 11.18 -12.24
CA PRO A 134 -0.11 10.59 -12.79
C PRO A 134 0.99 10.41 -11.74
N PHE A 135 1.05 11.28 -10.73
CA PHE A 135 2.03 11.16 -9.66
C PHE A 135 1.73 9.97 -8.73
N LEU A 136 0.48 9.80 -8.29
CA LEU A 136 0.05 8.64 -7.51
C LEU A 136 0.26 7.32 -8.29
N ALA A 137 -0.07 7.31 -9.58
CA ALA A 137 0.18 6.17 -10.44
C ALA A 137 1.68 5.82 -10.56
N TRP A 138 2.57 6.81 -10.43
CA TRP A 138 4.01 6.57 -10.41
C TRP A 138 4.51 6.07 -9.04
N ILE A 139 4.01 6.62 -7.93
CA ILE A 139 4.37 6.17 -6.57
C ILE A 139 3.98 4.71 -6.36
N ASP A 140 2.79 4.34 -6.82
CA ASP A 140 2.20 3.03 -6.60
C ASP A 140 2.81 1.94 -7.49
N GLN A 141 3.65 2.30 -8.46
CA GLN A 141 4.38 1.31 -9.26
C GLN A 141 5.47 0.66 -8.41
N PRO A 142 5.41 -0.64 -8.08
CA PRO A 142 6.59 -1.35 -7.61
C PRO A 142 7.68 -1.36 -8.70
N LYS A 143 8.96 -1.53 -8.33
CA LYS A 143 10.05 -1.73 -9.31
C LYS A 143 9.82 -3.03 -10.06
N ARG A 144 9.29 -4.05 -9.39
CA ARG A 144 8.84 -5.30 -9.98
C ARG A 144 7.31 -5.34 -10.09
N PRO A 145 6.72 -5.50 -11.28
CA PRO A 145 5.26 -5.58 -11.40
C PRO A 145 4.71 -6.80 -10.66
N MET A 146 3.77 -6.56 -9.74
CA MET A 146 3.19 -7.61 -8.88
C MET A 146 1.79 -8.08 -9.31
N GLY A 147 1.19 -7.56 -10.39
CA GLY A 147 -0.24 -7.76 -10.67
C GLY A 147 -0.73 -9.22 -10.65
N GLY A 148 -0.04 -10.12 -11.34
CA GLY A 148 -0.38 -11.56 -11.31
C GLY A 148 -0.08 -12.21 -9.96
N GLU A 149 0.95 -11.74 -9.28
CA GLU A 149 1.38 -12.24 -7.97
C GLU A 149 0.41 -11.82 -6.85
N THR A 150 -0.07 -10.58 -6.85
CA THR A 150 -1.07 -10.09 -5.89
C THR A 150 -2.37 -10.87 -5.98
N ILE A 151 -2.78 -11.27 -7.19
CA ILE A 151 -3.99 -12.11 -7.37
C ILE A 151 -3.78 -13.49 -6.73
N ARG A 152 -2.60 -14.11 -6.96
CA ARG A 152 -2.25 -15.39 -6.33
C ARG A 152 -2.20 -15.29 -4.82
N LEU A 153 -1.46 -14.31 -4.29
CA LEU A 153 -1.30 -14.10 -2.85
C LEU A 153 -2.63 -13.87 -2.15
N ARG A 154 -3.53 -13.07 -2.75
CA ARG A 154 -4.89 -12.85 -2.22
C ARG A 154 -5.68 -14.15 -2.17
N ALA A 155 -5.68 -14.92 -3.25
CA ALA A 155 -6.39 -16.21 -3.31
C ALA A 155 -5.81 -17.24 -2.32
N LEU A 156 -4.48 -17.30 -2.22
CA LEU A 156 -3.78 -18.18 -1.29
C LEU A 156 -4.07 -17.80 0.18
N ALA A 157 -4.06 -16.51 0.49
CA ALA A 157 -4.43 -15.98 1.80
C ALA A 157 -5.87 -16.36 2.16
N LYS A 158 -6.81 -16.06 1.26
CA LYS A 158 -8.23 -16.40 1.45
C LYS A 158 -8.40 -17.88 1.77
N ASP A 159 -7.82 -18.76 0.95
CA ASP A 159 -7.87 -20.21 1.19
C ASP A 159 -7.26 -20.62 2.54
N HIS A 160 -6.15 -19.99 2.92
CA HIS A 160 -5.47 -20.30 4.17
C HIS A 160 -6.32 -19.97 5.40
N TRP A 161 -6.99 -18.82 5.40
CA TRP A 161 -7.78 -18.37 6.55
C TRP A 161 -9.25 -18.83 6.50
N SER A 162 -9.74 -19.40 5.39
CA SER A 162 -11.05 -20.05 5.29
C SER A 162 -11.04 -21.56 5.59
N GLY A 163 -9.98 -22.08 6.20
CA GLY A 163 -9.89 -23.49 6.61
C GLY A 163 -9.04 -24.40 5.71
N GLY A 164 -8.31 -23.84 4.74
CA GLY A 164 -7.32 -24.58 3.94
C GLY A 164 -6.31 -25.42 4.75
N PRO A 165 -5.81 -25.00 5.94
CA PRO A 165 -4.97 -25.85 6.79
C PRO A 165 -5.68 -27.10 7.32
N ALA A 166 -6.99 -27.03 7.59
CA ALA A 166 -7.76 -28.19 8.03
C ALA A 166 -8.01 -29.14 6.85
N ARG A 167 -8.36 -28.61 5.67
CA ARG A 167 -8.50 -29.43 4.45
C ARG A 167 -7.19 -30.13 4.07
N CYS A 168 -6.06 -29.43 4.12
CA CYS A 168 -4.77 -30.07 3.82
C CYS A 168 -4.39 -31.15 4.83
N ARG A 169 -4.76 -31.01 6.11
CA ARG A 169 -4.57 -32.07 7.10
C ARG A 169 -5.45 -33.28 6.78
N ALA A 170 -6.74 -33.06 6.51
CA ALA A 170 -7.65 -34.13 6.10
C ALA A 170 -7.14 -34.87 4.85
N CYS A 171 -6.71 -34.16 3.81
CA CYS A 171 -6.15 -34.79 2.61
C CYS A 171 -4.87 -35.59 2.87
N VAL A 172 -4.02 -35.16 3.82
CA VAL A 172 -2.83 -35.93 4.21
C VAL A 172 -3.22 -37.19 4.98
N ASP A 173 -4.15 -37.07 5.93
CA ASP A 173 -4.66 -38.18 6.74
C ASP A 173 -5.40 -39.23 5.89
N GLU A 174 -6.11 -38.78 4.86
CA GLU A 174 -6.86 -39.63 3.91
C GLU A 174 -5.97 -40.20 2.78
N GLY A 175 -4.73 -39.72 2.66
CA GLY A 175 -3.76 -40.19 1.66
C GLY A 175 -4.07 -39.74 0.22
N ASP A 176 -4.83 -38.65 0.08
CA ASP A 176 -5.31 -38.12 -1.19
C ASP A 176 -4.17 -37.70 -2.13
N SER A 177 -4.47 -37.71 -3.43
CA SER A 177 -3.57 -37.30 -4.50
C SER A 177 -2.94 -35.92 -4.29
N CYS A 178 -3.67 -34.97 -3.69
CA CYS A 178 -3.13 -33.62 -3.45
C CYS A 178 -2.03 -33.57 -2.38
N ALA A 179 -1.99 -34.51 -1.43
CA ALA A 179 -0.88 -34.61 -0.46
C ALA A 179 0.45 -34.97 -1.13
N LYS A 180 0.41 -35.48 -2.37
CA LYS A 180 1.57 -35.80 -3.22
C LYS A 180 1.76 -34.82 -4.37
N GLY A 181 1.10 -33.65 -4.32
CA GLY A 181 1.19 -32.63 -5.37
C GLY A 181 0.23 -32.82 -6.56
N GLY A 182 -0.73 -33.75 -6.46
CA GLY A 182 -1.73 -34.04 -7.50
C GLY A 182 -3.02 -33.21 -7.40
N SER A 183 -3.98 -33.51 -8.28
CA SER A 183 -5.32 -32.92 -8.29
C SER A 183 -6.33 -33.80 -7.54
N VAL A 184 -7.28 -33.18 -6.82
CA VAL A 184 -8.48 -33.86 -6.28
C VAL A 184 -9.62 -33.53 -7.25
N GLU A 185 -10.35 -34.55 -7.71
CA GLU A 185 -11.47 -34.37 -8.65
C GLU A 185 -11.11 -33.59 -9.94
N GLY A 186 -9.85 -33.67 -10.39
CA GLY A 186 -9.38 -32.95 -11.58
C GLY A 186 -9.04 -31.48 -11.35
N GLN A 187 -9.21 -30.96 -10.13
CA GLN A 187 -8.80 -29.60 -9.76
C GLN A 187 -7.44 -29.60 -9.04
N ILE A 188 -6.55 -28.69 -9.45
CA ILE A 188 -5.26 -28.49 -8.80
C ILE A 188 -5.52 -27.94 -7.39
N CYS A 189 -4.76 -28.40 -6.40
CA CYS A 189 -4.83 -27.86 -5.04
C CYS A 189 -4.68 -26.32 -5.06
N PRO A 190 -5.60 -25.56 -4.42
CA PRO A 190 -5.52 -24.10 -4.39
C PRO A 190 -4.17 -23.56 -3.90
N ARG A 191 -3.51 -24.27 -2.96
CA ARG A 191 -2.18 -23.90 -2.48
C ARG A 191 -1.07 -24.03 -3.52
N LEU A 192 -1.17 -25.03 -4.40
CA LEU A 192 -0.22 -25.20 -5.51
C LEU A 192 -0.53 -24.22 -6.64
N GLN A 193 -1.81 -24.01 -6.93
CA GLN A 193 -2.28 -23.08 -7.95
C GLN A 193 -1.89 -21.63 -7.65
N HIS A 194 -1.95 -21.25 -6.37
CA HIS A 194 -1.74 -19.88 -5.92
C HIS A 194 -0.42 -19.69 -5.15
N ALA A 195 0.51 -20.65 -5.23
CA ALA A 195 1.83 -20.52 -4.61
C ALA A 195 2.53 -19.23 -5.08
N PRO A 196 3.21 -18.50 -4.17
CA PRO A 196 3.95 -17.31 -4.55
C PRO A 196 5.07 -17.66 -5.54
N GLN A 197 5.29 -16.80 -6.53
CA GLN A 197 6.27 -16.97 -7.59
C GLN A 197 7.35 -15.89 -7.59
N THR A 198 7.16 -14.78 -6.88
CA THR A 198 8.20 -13.75 -6.74
C THR A 198 8.91 -13.89 -5.41
N PRO A 199 10.21 -13.52 -5.32
CA PRO A 199 10.92 -13.49 -4.05
C PRO A 199 10.21 -12.66 -2.98
N GLU A 200 9.65 -11.51 -3.37
CA GLU A 200 8.86 -10.67 -2.47
C GLU A 200 7.57 -11.36 -2.01
N GLY A 201 6.89 -12.06 -2.92
CA GLY A 201 5.68 -12.82 -2.59
C GLY A 201 5.96 -13.98 -1.64
N VAL A 202 7.06 -14.71 -1.85
CA VAL A 202 7.50 -15.81 -0.98
C VAL A 202 7.80 -15.29 0.42
N ALA A 203 8.66 -14.27 0.54
CA ALA A 203 9.02 -13.72 1.85
C ALA A 203 7.81 -13.08 2.56
N ALA A 204 6.98 -12.31 1.83
CA ALA A 204 5.77 -11.73 2.42
C ALA A 204 4.79 -12.82 2.92
N TRP A 205 4.64 -13.91 2.17
CA TRP A 205 3.83 -15.06 2.57
C TRP A 205 4.37 -15.73 3.83
N GLU A 206 5.68 -16.01 3.88
CA GLU A 206 6.33 -16.63 5.05
C GLU A 206 6.17 -15.76 6.30
N ILE A 207 6.40 -14.46 6.19
CA ILE A 207 6.23 -13.50 7.30
C ILE A 207 4.79 -13.47 7.77
N ALA A 208 3.83 -13.32 6.85
CA ALA A 208 2.41 -13.25 7.19
C ALA A 208 1.87 -14.53 7.82
N HIS A 209 2.43 -15.68 7.42
CA HIS A 209 2.05 -16.98 7.95
C HIS A 209 2.66 -17.28 9.32
N THR A 210 3.92 -16.88 9.56
CA THR A 210 4.68 -17.30 10.75
C THR A 210 4.72 -16.25 11.87
N ALA A 211 4.64 -14.96 11.54
CA ALA A 211 4.78 -13.89 12.52
C ALA A 211 3.42 -13.53 13.14
N SER A 212 3.14 -14.03 14.34
CA SER A 212 1.90 -13.72 15.07
C SER A 212 1.76 -12.24 15.47
N GLY A 213 2.88 -11.50 15.57
CA GLY A 213 2.93 -10.12 16.06
C GLY A 213 2.63 -9.04 15.02
N ILE A 214 2.52 -9.38 13.73
CA ILE A 214 2.22 -8.41 12.67
C ILE A 214 0.73 -8.23 12.43
N TRP A 215 -0.13 -9.06 13.00
CA TRP A 215 -1.56 -8.92 12.84
C TRP A 215 -2.13 -8.06 13.96
N GLU A 216 -2.80 -6.97 13.60
CA GLU A 216 -3.52 -6.14 14.54
C GLU A 216 -4.82 -6.83 14.96
N ARG A 217 -5.14 -6.76 16.25
CA ARG A 217 -6.35 -7.37 16.81
C ARG A 217 -7.22 -6.31 17.47
N ALA A 218 -8.50 -6.31 17.14
CA ALA A 218 -9.48 -5.45 17.78
C ALA A 218 -10.14 -6.15 18.98
N GLY A 219 -10.18 -5.43 20.11
CA GLY A 219 -10.98 -5.79 21.28
C GLY A 219 -10.58 -7.08 22.02
N MET A 220 -11.42 -7.49 22.97
CA MET A 220 -11.24 -8.72 23.76
C MET A 220 -11.60 -10.00 22.99
N THR A 221 -12.24 -9.89 21.83
CA THR A 221 -12.63 -11.02 20.97
C THR A 221 -11.44 -11.58 20.19
N GLY A 222 -10.35 -10.80 20.04
CA GLY A 222 -9.15 -11.23 19.33
C GLY A 222 -9.30 -11.26 17.81
N VAL A 223 -10.36 -10.66 17.26
CA VAL A 223 -10.61 -10.52 15.82
C VAL A 223 -9.48 -9.69 15.21
N ILE A 224 -8.96 -10.12 14.06
CA ILE A 224 -7.89 -9.39 13.39
C ILE A 224 -8.49 -8.24 12.60
N SER A 225 -8.04 -7.01 12.87
CA SER A 225 -8.55 -5.79 12.22
C SER A 225 -7.71 -5.35 11.04
N GLY A 226 -6.51 -5.90 10.89
CA GLY A 226 -5.59 -5.55 9.82
C GLY A 226 -4.18 -6.07 10.05
N LEU A 227 -3.29 -5.73 9.13
CA LEU A 227 -1.89 -6.05 9.15
C LEU A 227 -1.07 -4.80 9.50
N ARG A 228 -0.18 -4.96 10.49
CA ARG A 228 0.80 -3.96 10.90
C ARG A 228 1.93 -3.91 9.88
N TYR A 229 1.69 -3.13 8.82
CA TYR A 229 2.59 -3.04 7.66
C TYR A 229 4.02 -2.65 8.02
N ARG A 230 4.19 -1.78 9.01
CA ARG A 230 5.52 -1.36 9.48
C ARG A 230 6.30 -2.56 10.03
N GLU A 231 5.72 -3.29 10.96
CA GLU A 231 6.33 -4.46 11.60
C GLU A 231 6.58 -5.57 10.58
N ALA A 232 5.65 -5.77 9.63
CA ALA A 232 5.81 -6.74 8.54
C ALA A 232 6.97 -6.38 7.61
N LEU A 233 7.12 -5.10 7.23
CA LEU A 233 8.23 -4.64 6.40
C LEU A 233 9.58 -4.68 7.13
N LEU A 234 9.61 -4.47 8.45
CA LEU A 234 10.82 -4.63 9.25
C LEU A 234 11.26 -6.09 9.36
N LEU A 235 10.31 -7.03 9.50
CA LEU A 235 10.61 -8.47 9.44
C LEU A 235 11.09 -8.88 8.05
N PHE A 236 10.48 -8.31 7.00
CA PHE A 236 10.90 -8.50 5.62
C PHE A 236 12.34 -8.05 5.43
N GLU A 237 12.69 -6.85 5.87
CA GLU A 237 14.07 -6.38 5.86
C GLU A 237 15.03 -7.35 6.57
N GLY A 238 14.63 -7.84 7.75
CA GLY A 238 15.44 -8.77 8.54
C GLY A 238 15.68 -10.12 7.87
N GLN A 239 14.65 -10.72 7.25
CA GLN A 239 14.79 -12.01 6.55
C GLN A 239 15.63 -11.90 5.26
N VAL A 240 15.63 -10.73 4.64
CA VAL A 240 16.34 -10.48 3.38
C VAL A 240 17.83 -10.18 3.60
N ALA A 241 18.20 -9.69 4.78
CA ALA A 241 19.59 -9.38 5.13
C ALA A 241 20.53 -10.61 5.15
N ASP A 242 20.00 -11.83 5.21
CA ASP A 242 20.77 -13.08 5.36
C ASP A 242 21.17 -13.77 4.04
N GLY A 243 20.83 -13.21 2.86
CA GLY A 243 21.46 -13.66 1.62
C GLY A 243 20.68 -13.42 0.33
N ARG A 244 21.26 -12.56 -0.53
CA ARG A 244 21.09 -12.50 -2.00
C ARG A 244 19.69 -12.17 -2.54
N GLU A 245 19.36 -10.89 -2.63
CA GLU A 245 18.87 -10.17 -3.82
C GLU A 245 18.46 -8.73 -3.45
N GLN A 246 18.52 -7.80 -4.40
CA GLN A 246 17.90 -6.47 -4.25
C GLN A 246 16.37 -6.64 -4.25
N LEU A 247 15.79 -6.93 -3.09
CA LEU A 247 14.34 -7.07 -2.95
C LEU A 247 13.65 -5.72 -2.88
N ASP A 248 12.50 -5.63 -3.55
CA ASP A 248 11.74 -4.42 -3.74
C ASP A 248 10.68 -4.26 -2.65
N PHE A 249 10.92 -3.34 -1.72
CA PHE A 249 9.98 -3.00 -0.64
C PHE A 249 8.61 -2.55 -1.15
N GLY A 250 8.52 -1.96 -2.35
CA GLY A 250 7.24 -1.66 -2.97
C GLY A 250 6.47 -2.91 -3.39
N ALA A 251 7.18 -3.90 -3.96
CA ALA A 251 6.59 -5.19 -4.29
C ALA A 251 6.21 -5.98 -3.01
N ALA A 252 7.04 -5.93 -1.97
CA ALA A 252 6.74 -6.52 -0.67
C ALA A 252 5.49 -5.91 -0.02
N PHE A 253 5.36 -4.58 -0.04
CA PHE A 253 4.16 -3.90 0.44
C PHE A 253 2.91 -4.31 -0.34
N ALA A 254 2.99 -4.36 -1.67
CA ALA A 254 1.88 -4.83 -2.51
C ALA A 254 1.50 -6.29 -2.21
N ALA A 255 2.50 -7.15 -1.95
CA ALA A 255 2.28 -8.53 -1.50
C ALA A 255 1.53 -8.58 -0.15
N PHE A 256 1.99 -7.83 0.86
CA PHE A 256 1.31 -7.76 2.16
C PHE A 256 -0.12 -7.25 2.06
N ARG A 257 -0.38 -6.22 1.22
CA ARG A 257 -1.73 -5.71 0.96
C ARG A 257 -2.64 -6.77 0.35
N ALA A 258 -2.12 -7.56 -0.60
CA ALA A 258 -2.87 -8.65 -1.19
C ALA A 258 -3.20 -9.75 -0.19
N ILE A 259 -2.26 -10.09 0.71
CA ILE A 259 -2.45 -11.08 1.77
C ILE A 259 -3.50 -10.61 2.79
N GLU A 260 -3.43 -9.36 3.26
CA GLU A 260 -4.45 -8.77 4.15
C GLU A 260 -5.83 -8.82 3.49
N ALA A 261 -5.94 -8.39 2.23
CA ALA A 261 -7.21 -8.41 1.51
C ALA A 261 -7.82 -9.82 1.42
N GLY A 262 -7.01 -10.83 1.12
CA GLY A 262 -7.49 -12.22 1.05
C GLY A 262 -7.95 -12.75 2.39
N ARG A 263 -7.25 -12.39 3.47
CA ARG A 263 -7.67 -12.74 4.84
C ARG A 263 -9.01 -12.10 5.21
N LEU A 264 -9.16 -10.79 4.97
CA LEU A 264 -10.40 -10.06 5.29
C LEU A 264 -11.60 -10.63 4.51
N GLU A 265 -11.39 -11.06 3.26
CA GLU A 265 -12.41 -11.79 2.50
C GLU A 265 -12.81 -13.11 3.17
N ALA A 266 -11.83 -13.87 3.68
CA ALA A 266 -12.10 -15.13 4.38
C ALA A 266 -12.92 -14.90 5.66
N GLU A 267 -12.61 -13.84 6.41
CA GLU A 267 -13.34 -13.48 7.63
C GLU A 267 -14.77 -13.01 7.31
N ALA A 268 -14.97 -12.25 6.23
CA ALA A 268 -16.30 -11.84 5.78
C ALA A 268 -17.16 -13.05 5.37
N GLU A 269 -16.60 -14.01 4.62
CA GLU A 269 -17.30 -15.23 4.23
C GLU A 269 -17.68 -16.09 5.44
N GLN A 270 -16.80 -16.18 6.45
CA GLN A 270 -17.11 -16.90 7.68
C GLN A 270 -18.24 -16.21 8.47
N ALA A 271 -18.20 -14.88 8.59
CA ALA A 271 -19.24 -14.12 9.26
C ALA A 271 -20.61 -14.31 8.58
N GLU A 272 -20.66 -14.27 7.24
CA GLU A 272 -21.89 -14.57 6.50
C GLU A 272 -22.38 -16.00 6.71
N ALA A 273 -21.47 -16.97 6.79
CA ALA A 273 -21.81 -18.37 7.03
C ALA A 273 -22.38 -18.57 8.44
N ASP A 274 -21.79 -17.94 9.45
CA ASP A 274 -22.23 -17.99 10.84
C ASP A 274 -23.60 -17.32 11.03
N GLU A 275 -23.83 -16.18 10.36
CA GLU A 275 -25.15 -15.51 10.35
C GLU A 275 -26.23 -16.38 9.72
N LYS A 276 -25.94 -17.05 8.59
CA LYS A 276 -26.87 -17.98 7.95
C LYS A 276 -27.16 -19.19 8.84
N ALA A 277 -26.15 -19.72 9.52
CA ALA A 277 -26.31 -20.84 10.45
C ALA A 277 -27.11 -20.47 11.70
N ALA A 278 -27.07 -19.21 12.14
CA ALA A 278 -27.85 -18.71 13.27
C ALA A 278 -29.34 -18.46 12.93
N GLN A 279 -29.67 -18.34 11.65
CA GLN A 279 -31.03 -18.07 11.15
C GLN A 279 -31.79 -19.34 10.71
N GLY A 280 -31.12 -20.49 10.61
CA GLY A 280 -31.69 -21.78 10.21
C GLY A 280 -31.93 -22.71 11.39
#